data_AF-A0A651GSA5-F1
#
_entry.id   AF-A0A651GSA5-F1
#
_cell.length_a   1.000
_cell.length_b   1.000
_cell.length_c   1.000
_cell.angle_alpha   90.00
_cell.angle_beta   90.00
_cell.angle_gamma   90.00
#
_symmetry.space_group_name_H-M   'P 1'
#
loop_
_entity.id
_entity.type
_entity.pdbx_description
1 polymer ?
#
loop_
_entity_poly.entity_id
_entity_poly.type
_entity_poly.pdbx_seq_one_letter_code
_entity_poly.pdbx_strand_id
1 'polypeptide(L)'
;MTTLSLPQLRLPRLLGPATWLRALLAWRIAHTVVVAAGLWWALTSEALEGPGRIAAIAAASIILLIDLGGVVGLALRRSFGRSLSLAADYLTFLGAILVLFQRNDVFRGLDALGATFIRGVPFGLIAILAWVVTGWGEQQGTLVQLRRIARYVAWFAVGAMLLAVGLLPGIATFLARTAEPYGLGLVTVALVSGYLAWRTFQSDVAEELEVTNQTTRTLDGLLFASPNLLGFAAFFAGPLIFSLFVSLTEWDAFGDPEFVGLANYAQILALNVGIASGGQSPSEVLAPGYFTWFTVGNVVVGAQDVMFWRSIRNIFVFTLFALPLSTIPALFLATLLNSKAPGIKVFRAIYFVPSIAGVVAVALIWRQLFDSTIGWLNYLISLAVSGLNNIPGLTLTDPRIQWLSDADIALFSLVIVFSWMFIGYNAVLFLAGLQGVDRTLYEAAMIDGANRWQRFRNITLPSLRPTTFFVIASTGILTLQLFGENVVLFPTTTPIGAGPQNSTLTPVVYLYEQGFRRFAFGYASAVAWVLFVLIFLFTLVQFRRQRAQAEG
;
A
#
# COMPACT_ATOMS: atom_id res chain seq x y z
N MET A 1 -19.32 -5.53 32.24
CA MET A 1 -20.75 -5.71 31.90
C MET A 1 -20.86 -6.91 30.97
N THR A 2 -21.47 -7.99 31.48
CA THR A 2 -22.01 -9.16 30.78
C THR A 2 -21.38 -9.53 29.43
N THR A 3 -20.43 -10.46 29.46
CA THR A 3 -20.06 -11.28 28.30
C THR A 3 -21.31 -12.00 27.82
N LEU A 4 -21.88 -11.59 26.68
CA LEU A 4 -22.84 -12.40 25.93
C LEU A 4 -22.13 -13.68 25.53
N SER A 5 -22.24 -14.72 26.35
CA SER A 5 -21.88 -16.08 25.97
C SER A 5 -22.82 -16.47 24.84
N LEU A 6 -22.32 -16.43 23.59
CA LEU A 6 -22.99 -17.06 22.47
C LEU A 6 -23.38 -18.48 22.91
N PRO A 7 -24.64 -18.93 22.69
CA PRO A 7 -25.01 -20.30 22.96
C PRO A 7 -24.00 -21.19 22.22
N GLN A 8 -23.28 -22.05 22.95
CA GLN A 8 -22.48 -23.08 22.32
C GLN A 8 -23.47 -23.94 21.52
N LEU A 9 -23.56 -23.69 20.21
CA LEU A 9 -24.24 -24.56 19.26
C LEU A 9 -23.50 -25.90 19.29
N ARG A 10 -23.87 -26.75 20.25
CA ARG A 10 -23.42 -28.13 20.36
C ARG A 10 -24.16 -28.91 19.29
N LEU A 11 -23.65 -28.84 18.06
CA LEU A 11 -24.07 -29.77 17.01
C LEU A 11 -23.91 -31.21 17.54
N PRO A 12 -24.86 -32.10 17.26
CA PRO A 12 -24.82 -33.47 17.76
C PRO A 12 -23.49 -34.15 17.36
N ARG A 13 -22.85 -34.80 18.34
CA ARG A 13 -21.57 -35.49 18.16
C ARG A 13 -21.78 -36.72 17.29
N LEU A 14 -21.23 -36.72 16.06
CA LEU A 14 -21.30 -37.90 15.18
C LEU A 14 -20.34 -39.02 15.63
N LEU A 15 -19.19 -38.68 16.23
CA LEU A 15 -18.16 -39.62 16.68
C LEU A 15 -17.51 -39.17 17.99
N GLY A 16 -17.10 -40.12 18.84
CA GLY A 16 -16.28 -39.86 20.04
C GLY A 16 -14.84 -39.43 19.70
N PRO A 17 -14.09 -38.80 20.63
CA PRO A 17 -12.78 -38.20 20.35
C PRO A 17 -11.73 -39.18 19.80
N ALA A 18 -11.62 -40.36 20.40
CA ALA A 18 -10.68 -41.40 19.92
C ALA A 18 -11.04 -41.95 18.53
N THR A 19 -12.33 -42.10 18.23
CA THR A 19 -12.81 -42.53 16.90
C THR A 19 -12.58 -41.42 15.86
N TRP A 20 -12.76 -40.17 16.27
CA TRP A 20 -12.47 -39.01 15.45
C TRP A 20 -10.98 -38.92 15.08
N LEU A 21 -10.07 -39.12 16.02
CA LEU A 21 -8.63 -39.12 15.72
C LEU A 21 -8.23 -40.17 14.70
N ARG A 22 -8.85 -41.36 14.74
CA ARG A 22 -8.64 -42.40 13.71
C ARG A 22 -9.15 -41.97 12.35
N ALA A 23 -10.34 -41.36 12.31
CA ALA A 23 -10.90 -40.82 11.06
C ALA A 23 -10.05 -39.68 10.49
N LEU A 24 -9.58 -38.77 11.34
CA LEU A 24 -8.70 -37.67 10.97
C LEU A 24 -7.35 -38.18 10.45
N LEU A 25 -6.77 -39.19 11.11
CA LEU A 25 -5.54 -39.84 10.63
C LEU A 25 -5.74 -40.50 9.26
N ALA A 26 -6.84 -41.24 9.07
CA ALA A 26 -7.16 -41.86 7.78
C ALA A 26 -7.35 -40.81 6.68
N TRP A 27 -8.08 -39.73 6.97
CA TRP A 27 -8.22 -38.59 6.06
C TRP A 27 -6.87 -37.97 5.72
N ARG A 28 -6.01 -37.76 6.73
CA ARG A 28 -4.71 -37.10 6.51
C ARG A 28 -3.79 -37.95 5.66
N ILE A 29 -3.81 -39.28 5.82
CA ILE A 29 -3.13 -40.22 4.92
C ILE A 29 -3.68 -40.10 3.50
N ALA A 30 -5.01 -40.11 3.31
CA ALA A 30 -5.63 -39.97 2.00
C ALA A 30 -5.27 -38.63 1.33
N HIS A 31 -5.32 -37.53 2.09
CA HIS A 31 -4.95 -36.21 1.60
C HIS A 31 -3.47 -36.14 1.21
N THR A 32 -2.58 -36.74 2.01
CA THR A 32 -1.14 -36.85 1.69
C THR A 32 -0.93 -37.49 0.32
N VAL A 33 -1.66 -38.57 0.02
CA VAL A 33 -1.57 -39.28 -1.27
C VAL A 33 -2.03 -38.38 -2.42
N VAL A 34 -3.14 -37.64 -2.24
CA VAL A 34 -3.64 -36.69 -3.25
C VAL A 34 -2.64 -35.57 -3.50
N VAL A 35 -2.07 -34.97 -2.45
CA VAL A 35 -1.08 -33.90 -2.57
C VAL A 35 0.21 -34.41 -3.22
N ALA A 36 0.66 -35.63 -2.88
CA ALA A 36 1.81 -36.26 -3.52
C ALA A 36 1.58 -36.52 -5.02
N ALA A 37 0.37 -36.96 -5.40
CA ALA A 37 0.01 -37.11 -6.81
C ALA A 37 -0.03 -35.75 -7.54
N GLY A 38 -0.52 -34.70 -6.88
CA GLY A 38 -0.49 -33.33 -7.41
C GLY A 38 0.94 -32.78 -7.59
N LEU A 39 1.82 -33.02 -6.62
CA LEU A 39 3.23 -32.66 -6.70
C LEU A 39 3.92 -33.42 -7.84
N TRP A 40 3.69 -34.72 -7.96
CA TRP A 40 4.20 -35.53 -9.07
C TRP A 40 3.74 -34.96 -10.42
N TRP A 41 2.43 -34.67 -10.56
CA TRP A 41 1.90 -34.05 -11.76
C TRP A 41 2.58 -32.70 -12.06
N ALA A 42 2.77 -31.82 -11.07
CA ALA A 42 3.44 -30.54 -11.26
C ALA A 42 4.93 -30.68 -11.66
N LEU A 43 5.59 -31.75 -11.19
CA LEU A 43 6.96 -32.09 -11.55
C LEU A 43 7.09 -32.67 -12.97
N THR A 44 6.07 -33.37 -13.47
CA THR A 44 6.13 -34.06 -14.78
C THR A 44 5.33 -33.37 -15.89
N SER A 45 4.44 -32.45 -15.55
CA SER A 45 3.55 -31.80 -16.52
C SER A 45 4.29 -30.78 -17.36
N GLU A 46 4.11 -30.88 -18.68
CA GLU A 46 4.51 -29.86 -19.65
C GLU A 46 3.50 -28.70 -19.70
N ALA A 47 2.31 -28.84 -19.09
CA ALA A 47 1.30 -27.78 -19.09
C ALA A 47 1.59 -26.64 -18.09
N LEU A 48 2.59 -26.82 -17.22
CA LEU A 48 3.05 -25.79 -16.28
C LEU A 48 4.47 -25.36 -16.67
N GLU A 49 4.63 -24.09 -17.01
CA GLU A 49 5.91 -23.51 -17.40
C GLU A 49 6.25 -22.28 -16.53
N GLY A 50 7.53 -21.92 -16.54
CA GLY A 50 8.03 -20.72 -15.89
C GLY A 50 7.76 -20.63 -14.37
N PRO A 51 7.56 -19.40 -13.84
CA PRO A 51 7.37 -19.17 -12.41
C PRO A 51 6.15 -19.86 -11.79
N GLY A 52 5.11 -20.11 -12.59
CA GLY A 52 3.88 -20.76 -12.14
C GLY A 52 4.12 -22.22 -11.71
N ARG A 53 4.97 -22.94 -12.45
CA ARG A 53 5.38 -24.31 -12.09
C ARG A 53 6.13 -24.34 -10.76
N ILE A 54 7.09 -23.43 -10.59
CA ILE A 54 7.89 -23.32 -9.36
C ILE A 54 6.99 -23.06 -8.16
N ALA A 55 6.04 -22.12 -8.28
CA ALA A 55 5.08 -21.82 -7.22
C ALA A 55 4.19 -23.02 -6.88
N ALA A 56 3.69 -23.75 -7.88
CA ALA A 56 2.87 -24.94 -7.69
C ALA A 56 3.64 -26.07 -6.97
N ILE A 57 4.88 -26.34 -7.41
CA ILE A 57 5.77 -27.33 -6.77
C ILE A 57 6.07 -26.94 -5.33
N ALA A 58 6.42 -25.68 -5.07
CA ALA A 58 6.72 -25.19 -3.73
C ALA A 58 5.50 -25.32 -2.80
N ALA A 59 4.32 -24.89 -3.26
CA ALA A 59 3.09 -25.00 -2.50
C ALA A 59 2.72 -26.46 -2.19
N ALA A 60 2.76 -27.34 -3.20
CA ALA A 60 2.46 -28.76 -3.01
C ALA A 60 3.48 -29.44 -2.08
N SER A 61 4.76 -29.09 -2.17
CA SER A 61 5.81 -29.60 -1.28
C SER A 61 5.59 -29.16 0.17
N ILE A 62 5.23 -27.89 0.41
CA ILE A 62 4.93 -27.38 1.75
C ILE A 62 3.71 -28.11 2.34
N ILE A 63 2.63 -28.25 1.58
CA ILE A 63 1.42 -28.96 2.04
C ILE A 63 1.76 -30.42 2.34
N LEU A 64 2.56 -31.08 1.49
CA LEU A 64 2.97 -32.46 1.70
C LEU A 64 3.78 -32.63 2.99
N LEU A 65 4.68 -31.70 3.31
CA LEU A 65 5.44 -31.70 4.56
C LEU A 65 4.54 -31.50 5.79
N ILE A 66 3.57 -30.58 5.70
CA ILE A 66 2.57 -30.37 6.77
C ILE A 66 1.74 -31.64 6.97
N ASP A 67 1.31 -32.28 5.88
CA ASP A 67 0.53 -33.51 5.91
C ASP A 67 1.30 -34.66 6.54
N LEU A 68 2.54 -34.92 6.10
CA LEU A 68 3.41 -35.96 6.66
C LEU A 68 3.66 -35.73 8.16
N GLY A 69 3.95 -34.48 8.54
CA GLY A 69 4.07 -34.12 9.95
C GLY A 69 2.76 -34.32 10.72
N GLY A 70 1.62 -34.01 10.12
CA GLY A 70 0.28 -34.27 10.66
C GLY A 70 0.03 -35.76 10.90
N VAL A 71 0.32 -36.62 9.91
CA VAL A 71 0.20 -38.08 10.01
C VAL A 71 1.06 -38.60 11.16
N VAL A 72 2.35 -38.25 11.20
CA VAL A 72 3.27 -38.68 12.26
C VAL A 72 2.82 -38.18 13.62
N GLY A 73 2.44 -36.90 13.72
CA GLY A 73 1.98 -36.30 14.96
C GLY A 73 0.70 -36.94 15.49
N LEU A 74 -0.28 -37.22 14.63
CA LEU A 74 -1.51 -37.90 15.02
C LEU A 74 -1.28 -39.37 15.41
N ALA A 75 -0.45 -40.09 14.65
CA ALA A 75 -0.09 -41.48 14.94
C ALA A 75 0.63 -41.62 16.29
N LEU A 76 1.51 -40.67 16.60
CA LEU A 76 2.23 -40.61 17.88
C LEU A 76 1.44 -39.90 19.00
N ARG A 77 0.19 -39.49 18.75
CA ARG A 77 -0.66 -38.72 19.68
C ARG A 77 0.01 -37.47 20.25
N ARG A 78 0.77 -36.74 19.43
CA ARG A 78 1.46 -35.50 19.83
C ARG A 78 0.66 -34.26 19.48
N SER A 79 0.80 -33.23 20.32
CA SER A 79 0.10 -31.95 20.18
C SER A 79 0.31 -31.24 18.84
N PHE A 80 1.51 -31.33 18.26
CA PHE A 80 1.79 -30.72 16.95
C PHE A 80 1.02 -31.39 15.80
N GLY A 81 0.61 -32.65 15.94
CA GLY A 81 -0.21 -33.36 14.94
C GLY A 81 -1.58 -32.70 14.75
N ARG A 82 -2.17 -32.19 15.85
CA ARG A 82 -3.41 -31.39 15.81
C ARG A 82 -3.20 -30.10 15.04
N SER A 83 -2.13 -29.36 15.37
CA SER A 83 -1.80 -28.07 14.76
C SER A 83 -1.58 -28.18 13.25
N LEU A 84 -0.78 -29.16 12.82
CA LEU A 84 -0.49 -29.38 11.40
C LEU A 84 -1.71 -29.89 10.64
N SER A 85 -2.53 -30.78 11.23
CA SER A 85 -3.75 -31.24 10.59
C SER A 85 -4.76 -30.10 10.41
N LEU A 86 -4.90 -29.24 11.43
CA LEU A 86 -5.75 -28.06 11.34
C LEU A 86 -5.24 -27.10 10.26
N ALA A 87 -3.93 -26.85 10.20
CA ALA A 87 -3.33 -26.02 9.15
C ALA A 87 -3.57 -26.60 7.75
N ALA A 88 -3.37 -27.91 7.56
CA ALA A 88 -3.60 -28.58 6.29
C ALA A 88 -5.07 -28.49 5.85
N ASP A 89 -6.02 -28.80 6.74
CA ASP A 89 -7.45 -28.71 6.44
C ASP A 89 -7.89 -27.27 6.16
N TYR A 90 -7.37 -26.30 6.91
CA TYR A 90 -7.65 -24.88 6.68
C TYR A 90 -7.11 -24.38 5.33
N LEU A 91 -5.87 -24.73 4.98
CA LEU A 91 -5.28 -24.36 3.69
C LEU A 91 -5.98 -25.05 2.51
N THR A 92 -6.40 -26.31 2.69
CA THR A 92 -7.16 -27.07 1.70
C THR A 92 -8.53 -26.45 1.47
N PHE A 93 -9.20 -26.04 2.55
CA PHE A 93 -10.48 -25.32 2.48
C PHE A 93 -10.35 -24.03 1.67
N LEU A 94 -9.35 -23.20 1.98
CA LEU A 94 -9.11 -21.95 1.27
C LEU A 94 -8.73 -22.20 -0.20
N GLY A 95 -7.84 -23.17 -0.46
CA GLY A 95 -7.44 -23.55 -1.81
C GLY A 95 -8.62 -24.02 -2.65
N ALA A 96 -9.49 -24.86 -2.11
CA ALA A 96 -10.68 -25.35 -2.80
C ALA A 96 -11.65 -24.20 -3.16
N ILE A 97 -11.84 -23.23 -2.26
CA ILE A 97 -12.65 -22.03 -2.53
C ILE A 97 -12.01 -21.18 -3.63
N LEU A 98 -10.69 -20.96 -3.58
CA LEU A 98 -10.00 -20.16 -4.59
C LEU A 98 -10.07 -20.80 -5.97
N VAL A 99 -9.87 -22.12 -6.07
CA VAL A 99 -10.02 -22.86 -7.33
C VAL A 99 -11.46 -22.81 -7.82
N LEU A 100 -12.44 -22.93 -6.92
CA LEU A 100 -13.86 -22.80 -7.25
C LEU A 100 -14.16 -21.40 -7.83
N PHE A 101 -13.62 -20.35 -7.22
CA PHE A 101 -13.80 -18.97 -7.69
C PHE A 101 -13.13 -18.72 -9.04
N GLN A 102 -11.88 -19.18 -9.20
CA GLN A 102 -11.15 -19.07 -10.46
C GLN A 102 -11.89 -19.81 -11.59
N ARG A 103 -12.31 -21.06 -11.34
CA ARG A 103 -13.02 -21.89 -12.32
C ARG A 103 -14.36 -21.29 -12.72
N ASN A 104 -15.08 -20.71 -11.76
CA ASN A 104 -16.36 -20.06 -12.03
C ASN A 104 -16.20 -18.67 -12.68
N ASP A 105 -14.99 -18.26 -13.08
CA ASP A 105 -14.67 -16.93 -13.60
C ASP A 105 -15.15 -15.81 -12.68
N VAL A 106 -15.17 -16.01 -11.35
CA VAL A 106 -15.64 -14.98 -10.41
C VAL A 106 -14.87 -13.68 -10.59
N PHE A 107 -13.56 -13.76 -10.82
CA PHE A 107 -12.69 -12.60 -11.01
C PHE A 107 -13.00 -11.84 -12.30
N ARG A 108 -13.28 -12.54 -13.42
CA ARG A 108 -13.73 -11.90 -14.67
C ARG A 108 -15.16 -11.36 -14.54
N GLY A 109 -16.00 -12.05 -13.79
CA GLY A 109 -17.36 -11.61 -13.47
C GLY A 109 -17.35 -10.30 -12.69
N LEU A 110 -16.45 -10.14 -11.72
CA LEU A 110 -16.26 -8.87 -11.00
C LEU A 110 -15.83 -7.73 -11.93
N ASP A 111 -14.95 -7.99 -12.89
CA ASP A 111 -14.55 -7.01 -13.90
C ASP A 111 -15.73 -6.60 -14.80
N ALA A 112 -16.54 -7.57 -15.23
CA ALA A 112 -17.77 -7.32 -15.98
C ALA A 112 -18.80 -6.50 -15.19
N LEU A 113 -18.92 -6.72 -13.87
CA LEU A 113 -19.75 -5.88 -12.98
C LEU A 113 -19.19 -4.45 -12.88
N GLY A 114 -17.86 -4.29 -12.92
CA GLY A 114 -17.21 -2.99 -12.99
C GLY A 114 -17.62 -2.19 -14.24
N ALA A 115 -17.67 -2.86 -15.40
CA ALA A 115 -18.09 -2.24 -16.66
C ALA A 115 -19.56 -1.76 -16.63
N THR A 116 -20.43 -2.43 -15.90
CA THR A 116 -21.84 -2.05 -15.73
C THR A 116 -22.09 -1.20 -14.48
N PHE A 117 -21.09 -0.98 -13.62
CA PHE A 117 -21.23 -0.26 -12.35
C PHE A 117 -21.85 1.13 -12.50
N ILE A 118 -21.48 1.85 -13.56
CA ILE A 118 -22.01 3.19 -13.88
C ILE A 118 -23.54 3.17 -14.00
N ARG A 119 -24.15 2.07 -14.48
CA ARG A 119 -25.62 1.93 -14.58
C ARG A 119 -26.29 1.93 -13.20
N GLY A 120 -25.57 1.50 -12.17
CA GLY A 120 -26.03 1.49 -10.78
C GLY A 120 -25.87 2.84 -10.05
N VAL A 121 -25.01 3.74 -10.54
CA VAL A 121 -24.67 5.01 -9.87
C VAL A 121 -25.88 5.89 -9.56
N PRO A 122 -26.85 6.10 -10.47
CA PRO A 122 -28.04 6.91 -10.15
C PRO A 122 -28.83 6.36 -8.95
N PHE A 123 -29.00 5.04 -8.88
CA PHE A 123 -29.66 4.38 -7.75
C PHE A 123 -28.83 4.46 -6.47
N GLY A 124 -27.51 4.32 -6.57
CA GLY A 124 -26.59 4.52 -5.45
C GLY A 124 -26.66 5.93 -4.87
N LEU A 125 -26.74 6.96 -5.72
CA LEU A 125 -26.92 8.35 -5.29
C LEU A 125 -28.27 8.55 -4.58
N ILE A 126 -29.36 7.98 -5.12
CA ILE A 126 -30.68 8.00 -4.46
C ILE A 126 -30.59 7.32 -3.08
N ALA A 127 -29.90 6.18 -2.98
CA ALA A 127 -29.73 5.48 -1.72
C ALA A 127 -28.96 6.33 -0.70
N ILE A 128 -27.87 6.99 -1.11
CA ILE A 128 -27.08 7.87 -0.25
C ILE A 128 -27.90 9.07 0.22
N LEU A 129 -28.59 9.77 -0.70
CA LEU A 129 -29.42 10.92 -0.37
C LEU A 129 -30.54 10.52 0.59
N ALA A 130 -31.22 9.40 0.32
CA ALA A 130 -32.24 8.87 1.22
C ALA A 130 -31.65 8.49 2.59
N TRP A 131 -30.45 7.93 2.64
CA TRP A 131 -29.76 7.60 3.89
C TRP A 131 -29.39 8.85 4.70
N VAL A 132 -28.91 9.91 4.06
CA VAL A 132 -28.63 11.21 4.72
C VAL A 132 -29.89 11.76 5.39
N VAL A 133 -31.03 11.68 4.71
CA VAL A 133 -32.33 12.10 5.28
C VAL A 133 -32.71 11.27 6.52
N THR A 134 -32.29 9.99 6.60
CA THR A 134 -32.56 9.18 7.81
C THR A 134 -31.78 9.66 9.04
N GLY A 135 -30.61 10.27 8.86
CA GLY A 135 -29.73 10.73 9.95
C GLY A 135 -29.92 12.18 10.39
N TRP A 136 -30.82 12.94 9.74
CA TRP A 136 -30.94 14.39 9.92
C TRP A 136 -32.09 14.78 10.87
N GLY A 137 -31.81 15.56 11.92
CA GLY A 137 -32.78 16.24 12.81
C GLY A 137 -33.07 15.58 14.17
N GLU A 138 -33.72 16.31 15.07
CA GLU A 138 -34.17 15.80 16.39
C GLU A 138 -35.43 14.91 16.31
N GLN A 139 -35.71 14.19 17.40
CA GLN A 139 -36.58 13.00 17.46
C GLN A 139 -38.10 13.27 17.55
N GLN A 140 -38.62 14.42 17.10
CA GLN A 140 -40.03 14.78 17.31
C GLN A 140 -40.79 15.12 16.01
N GLY A 141 -42.02 14.58 15.89
CA GLY A 141 -43.01 14.96 14.87
C GLY A 141 -42.94 14.26 13.50
N THR A 142 -43.45 14.94 12.46
CA THR A 142 -43.60 14.50 11.05
C THR A 142 -42.33 13.93 10.42
N LEU A 143 -41.17 14.28 10.97
CA LEU A 143 -39.85 13.77 10.58
C LEU A 143 -39.72 12.24 10.76
N VAL A 144 -40.48 11.61 11.66
CA VAL A 144 -40.44 10.15 11.87
C VAL A 144 -40.98 9.36 10.67
N GLN A 145 -42.07 9.81 10.05
CA GLN A 145 -42.66 9.15 8.89
C GLN A 145 -41.76 9.31 7.65
N LEU A 146 -41.24 10.53 7.42
CA LEU A 146 -40.29 10.81 6.34
C LEU A 146 -39.03 9.93 6.42
N ARG A 147 -38.48 9.71 7.62
CA ARG A 147 -37.34 8.79 7.80
C ARG A 147 -37.68 7.33 7.50
N ARG A 148 -38.89 6.88 7.86
CA ARG A 148 -39.34 5.52 7.57
C ARG A 148 -39.44 5.32 6.06
N ILE A 149 -40.02 6.28 5.35
CA ILE A 149 -40.10 6.29 3.88
C ILE A 149 -38.70 6.33 3.28
N ALA A 150 -37.84 7.24 3.73
CA ALA A 150 -36.46 7.35 3.25
C ALA A 150 -35.66 6.05 3.43
N ARG A 151 -35.88 5.32 4.53
CA ARG A 151 -35.26 4.00 4.74
C ARG A 151 -35.71 2.96 3.71
N TYR A 152 -37.00 2.90 3.40
CA TYR A 152 -37.51 2.00 2.35
C TYR A 152 -36.99 2.39 0.98
N VAL A 153 -36.97 3.68 0.66
CA VAL A 153 -36.38 4.21 -0.58
C VAL A 153 -34.91 3.84 -0.68
N ALA A 154 -34.14 3.95 0.41
CA ALA A 154 -32.73 3.57 0.43
C ALA A 154 -32.55 2.07 0.12
N TRP A 155 -33.29 1.18 0.80
CA TRP A 155 -33.20 -0.26 0.54
C TRP A 155 -33.65 -0.64 -0.87
N PHE A 156 -34.72 -0.03 -1.37
CA PHE A 156 -35.19 -0.27 -2.73
C PHE A 156 -34.16 0.23 -3.76
N ALA A 157 -33.57 1.40 -3.54
CA ALA A 157 -32.53 1.95 -4.40
C ALA A 157 -31.25 1.09 -4.39
N VAL A 158 -30.87 0.52 -3.24
CA VAL A 158 -29.79 -0.48 -3.17
C VAL A 158 -30.17 -1.72 -3.99
N GLY A 159 -31.39 -2.25 -3.83
CA GLY A 159 -31.86 -3.38 -4.63
C GLY A 159 -31.82 -3.10 -6.13
N ALA A 160 -32.33 -1.94 -6.56
CA ALA A 160 -32.30 -1.48 -7.94
C ALA A 160 -30.87 -1.32 -8.47
N MET A 161 -29.95 -0.80 -7.65
CA MET A 161 -28.53 -0.73 -7.97
C MET A 161 -27.95 -2.13 -8.24
N LEU A 162 -28.17 -3.10 -7.33
CA LEU A 162 -27.64 -4.47 -7.50
C LEU A 162 -28.18 -5.14 -8.78
N LEU A 163 -29.45 -4.88 -9.11
CA LEU A 163 -30.06 -5.34 -10.37
C LEU A 163 -29.44 -4.65 -11.60
N ALA A 164 -29.29 -3.33 -11.56
CA ALA A 164 -28.75 -2.53 -12.67
C ALA A 164 -27.28 -2.87 -12.99
N VAL A 165 -26.50 -3.22 -11.97
CA VAL A 165 -25.11 -3.67 -12.13
C VAL A 165 -25.05 -5.11 -12.66
N GLY A 166 -26.12 -5.90 -12.58
CA GLY A 166 -26.18 -7.26 -13.12
C GLY A 166 -25.76 -8.35 -12.14
N LEU A 167 -25.91 -8.10 -10.83
CA LEU A 167 -25.51 -9.07 -9.80
C LEU A 167 -26.29 -10.39 -9.88
N LEU A 168 -27.61 -10.35 -10.13
CA LEU A 168 -28.44 -11.56 -10.18
C LEU A 168 -28.02 -12.53 -11.31
N PRO A 169 -27.85 -12.09 -12.57
CA PRO A 169 -27.25 -12.94 -13.60
C PRO A 169 -25.91 -13.53 -13.19
N GLY A 170 -25.03 -12.72 -12.57
CA GLY A 170 -23.74 -13.19 -12.07
C GLY A 170 -23.84 -14.32 -11.04
N ILE A 171 -24.74 -14.17 -10.06
CA ILE A 171 -25.02 -15.21 -9.06
C ILE A 171 -25.59 -16.47 -9.72
N ALA A 172 -26.53 -16.32 -10.66
CA ALA A 172 -27.12 -17.46 -11.36
C ALA A 172 -26.07 -18.24 -12.16
N THR A 173 -25.19 -17.56 -12.89
CA THR A 173 -24.08 -18.20 -13.63
C THR A 173 -23.10 -18.88 -12.68
N PHE A 174 -22.77 -18.25 -11.54
CA PHE A 174 -21.91 -18.87 -10.53
C PHE A 174 -22.50 -20.16 -9.98
N LEU A 175 -23.79 -20.14 -9.60
CA LEU A 175 -24.49 -21.32 -9.08
C LEU A 175 -24.59 -22.43 -10.13
N ALA A 176 -24.91 -22.09 -11.38
CA ALA A 176 -24.99 -23.05 -12.48
C ALA A 176 -23.65 -23.77 -12.72
N ARG A 177 -22.53 -23.03 -12.74
CA ARG A 177 -21.19 -23.61 -12.91
C ARG A 177 -20.73 -24.41 -11.69
N THR A 178 -21.13 -23.98 -10.50
CA THR A 178 -20.88 -24.73 -9.25
C THR A 178 -21.61 -26.06 -9.22
N ALA A 179 -22.80 -26.14 -9.84
CA ALA A 179 -23.60 -27.36 -9.91
C ALA A 179 -23.01 -28.43 -10.86
N GLU A 180 -21.99 -28.11 -11.66
CA GLU A 180 -21.29 -29.10 -12.48
C GLU A 180 -20.49 -30.10 -11.61
N PRO A 181 -20.23 -31.34 -12.07
CA PRO A 181 -19.59 -32.40 -11.27
C PRO A 181 -18.27 -31.98 -10.59
N TYR A 182 -17.39 -31.29 -11.32
CA TYR A 182 -16.13 -30.77 -10.76
C TYR A 182 -16.36 -29.64 -9.74
N GLY A 183 -17.40 -28.82 -9.93
CA GLY A 183 -17.76 -27.73 -9.03
C GLY A 183 -18.29 -28.28 -7.71
N LEU A 184 -19.17 -29.27 -7.79
CA LEU A 184 -19.66 -30.04 -6.64
C LEU A 184 -18.52 -30.76 -5.91
N GLY A 185 -17.56 -31.30 -6.65
CA GLY A 185 -16.34 -31.89 -6.08
C GLY A 185 -15.55 -30.89 -5.25
N LEU A 186 -15.27 -29.69 -5.78
CA LEU A 186 -14.57 -28.63 -5.05
C LEU A 186 -15.37 -28.15 -3.83
N VAL A 187 -16.69 -28.01 -3.95
CA VAL A 187 -17.56 -27.67 -2.81
C VAL A 187 -17.50 -28.76 -1.74
N THR A 188 -17.50 -30.03 -2.13
CA THR A 188 -17.37 -31.15 -1.19
C THR A 188 -16.02 -31.12 -0.49
N VAL A 189 -14.92 -30.91 -1.21
CA VAL A 189 -13.58 -30.76 -0.62
C VAL A 189 -13.56 -29.60 0.38
N ALA A 190 -14.12 -28.44 0.01
CA ALA A 190 -14.21 -27.28 0.90
C ALA A 190 -15.05 -27.59 2.14
N LEU A 191 -16.24 -28.16 2.00
CA LEU A 191 -17.10 -28.48 3.15
C LEU A 191 -16.46 -29.52 4.08
N VAL A 192 -15.85 -30.57 3.51
CA VAL A 192 -15.18 -31.63 4.28
C VAL A 192 -13.98 -31.07 5.03
N SER A 193 -13.06 -30.38 4.35
CA SER A 193 -11.88 -29.78 4.98
C SER A 193 -12.25 -28.69 6.00
N GLY A 194 -13.24 -27.84 5.70
CA GLY A 194 -13.76 -26.86 6.66
C GLY A 194 -14.36 -27.50 7.90
N TYR A 195 -15.13 -28.59 7.73
CA TYR A 195 -15.67 -29.36 8.86
C TYR A 195 -14.56 -30.02 9.69
N LEU A 196 -13.56 -30.63 9.03
CA LEU A 196 -12.42 -31.26 9.69
C LEU A 196 -11.58 -30.24 10.48
N ALA A 197 -11.32 -29.07 9.91
CA ALA A 197 -10.64 -27.97 10.59
C ALA A 197 -11.45 -27.52 11.82
N TRP A 198 -12.74 -27.25 11.66
CA TRP A 198 -13.64 -26.84 12.75
C TRP A 198 -13.71 -27.88 13.87
N ARG A 199 -13.78 -29.17 13.52
CA ARG A 199 -13.88 -30.27 14.49
C ARG A 199 -12.56 -30.50 15.22
N THR A 200 -11.43 -30.40 14.52
CA THR A 200 -10.07 -30.51 15.08
C THR A 200 -9.73 -29.33 16.00
N PHE A 201 -10.35 -28.17 15.76
CA PHE A 201 -10.23 -26.98 16.60
C PHE A 201 -10.92 -27.12 17.96
N GLN A 202 -11.93 -27.98 18.11
CA GLN A 202 -12.66 -28.15 19.37
C GLN A 202 -11.78 -28.61 20.54
N SER A 203 -12.17 -28.23 21.76
CA SER A 203 -11.37 -28.47 22.98
C SER A 203 -11.27 -29.94 23.38
N ASP A 204 -12.27 -30.75 23.05
CA ASP A 204 -12.28 -32.19 23.36
C ASP A 204 -11.21 -32.98 22.56
N VAL A 205 -10.92 -32.57 21.32
CA VAL A 205 -9.81 -33.11 20.54
C VAL A 205 -8.45 -32.68 21.11
N ALA A 206 -8.41 -31.48 21.72
CA ALA A 206 -7.22 -31.00 22.44
C ALA A 206 -6.93 -31.86 23.67
N GLU A 207 -7.96 -32.18 24.44
CA GLU A 207 -7.87 -33.00 25.65
C GLU A 207 -7.39 -34.42 25.32
N GLU A 208 -7.92 -35.05 24.28
CA GLU A 208 -7.53 -36.41 23.85
C GLU A 208 -6.07 -36.48 23.35
N LEU A 209 -5.51 -35.38 22.86
CA LEU A 209 -4.11 -35.27 22.43
C LEU A 209 -3.20 -34.66 23.50
N GLU A 210 -3.68 -34.56 24.74
CA GLU A 210 -2.95 -34.02 25.91
C GLU A 210 -2.32 -32.64 25.63
N VAL A 211 -3.02 -31.80 24.87
CA VAL A 211 -2.51 -30.50 24.43
C VAL A 211 -2.56 -29.50 25.59
N THR A 212 -1.43 -28.83 25.84
CA THR A 212 -1.37 -27.80 26.88
C THR A 212 -2.25 -26.59 26.57
N ASN A 213 -2.72 -25.90 27.62
CA ASN A 213 -3.48 -24.64 27.49
C ASN A 213 -2.70 -23.55 26.73
N GLN A 214 -1.36 -23.55 26.85
CA GLN A 214 -0.51 -22.60 26.14
C GLN A 214 -0.57 -22.85 24.63
N THR A 215 -0.44 -24.11 24.19
CA THR A 215 -0.51 -24.49 22.77
C THR A 215 -1.87 -24.14 22.16
N THR A 216 -2.97 -24.39 22.88
CA THR A 216 -4.32 -24.01 22.41
C THR A 216 -4.45 -22.49 22.24
N ARG A 217 -4.01 -21.69 23.22
CA ARG A 217 -4.03 -20.21 23.11
C ARG A 217 -3.17 -19.69 21.95
N THR A 218 -2.01 -20.31 21.71
CA THR A 218 -1.17 -19.95 20.56
C THR A 218 -1.88 -20.25 19.24
N LEU A 219 -2.55 -21.40 19.12
CA LEU A 219 -3.34 -21.75 17.93
C LEU A 219 -4.51 -20.78 17.72
N ASP A 220 -5.23 -20.40 18.78
CA ASP A 220 -6.33 -19.42 18.70
C ASP A 220 -5.83 -18.09 18.13
N GLY A 221 -4.69 -17.59 18.64
CA GLY A 221 -4.06 -16.37 18.16
C GLY A 221 -3.59 -16.47 16.71
N LEU A 222 -2.99 -17.60 16.32
CA LEU A 222 -2.53 -17.84 14.94
C LEU A 222 -3.69 -17.94 13.95
N LEU A 223 -4.78 -18.64 14.30
CA LEU A 223 -5.97 -18.75 13.45
C LEU A 223 -6.72 -17.43 13.32
N PHE A 224 -6.75 -16.63 14.38
CA PHE A 224 -7.28 -15.29 14.31
C PHE A 224 -6.47 -14.40 13.35
N ALA A 225 -5.13 -14.54 13.38
CA ALA A 225 -4.24 -13.79 12.50
C ALA A 225 -4.13 -14.36 11.07
N SER A 226 -4.46 -15.63 10.85
CA SER A 226 -4.14 -16.35 9.61
C SER A 226 -4.76 -15.75 8.34
N PRO A 227 -6.01 -15.23 8.31
CA PRO A 227 -6.54 -14.64 7.09
C PRO A 227 -5.70 -13.44 6.62
N ASN A 228 -5.25 -12.61 7.56
CA ASN A 228 -4.41 -11.45 7.25
C ASN A 228 -2.97 -11.87 6.91
N LEU A 229 -2.40 -12.85 7.63
CA LEU A 229 -1.06 -13.37 7.35
C LEU A 229 -0.99 -14.04 5.97
N LEU A 230 -2.01 -14.79 5.58
CA LEU A 230 -2.10 -15.40 4.25
C LEU A 230 -2.26 -14.33 3.16
N GLY A 231 -3.11 -13.32 3.38
CA GLY A 231 -3.22 -12.18 2.47
C GLY A 231 -1.88 -11.44 2.31
N PHE A 232 -1.18 -11.17 3.41
CA PHE A 232 0.15 -10.58 3.39
C PHE A 232 1.16 -11.47 2.65
N ALA A 233 1.16 -12.78 2.92
CA ALA A 233 2.07 -13.70 2.25
C ALA A 233 1.82 -13.76 0.73
N ALA A 234 0.56 -13.84 0.30
CA ALA A 234 0.19 -14.00 -1.10
C ALA A 234 0.34 -12.71 -1.92
N PHE A 235 -0.06 -11.55 -1.34
CA PHE A 235 -0.15 -10.30 -2.09
C PHE A 235 0.96 -9.29 -1.78
N PHE A 236 1.76 -9.52 -0.75
CA PHE A 236 2.88 -8.65 -0.39
C PHE A 236 4.22 -9.41 -0.38
N ALA A 237 4.38 -10.38 0.52
CA ALA A 237 5.67 -11.06 0.68
C ALA A 237 6.03 -11.92 -0.53
N GLY A 238 5.07 -12.61 -1.13
CA GLY A 238 5.25 -13.44 -2.33
C GLY A 238 5.76 -12.63 -3.53
N PRO A 239 5.03 -11.59 -3.98
CA PRO A 239 5.49 -10.70 -5.04
C PRO A 239 6.81 -10.00 -4.72
N LEU A 240 7.08 -9.67 -3.46
CA LEU A 240 8.35 -9.10 -3.03
C LEU A 240 9.50 -10.10 -3.24
N ILE A 241 9.37 -11.33 -2.74
CA ILE A 241 10.38 -12.40 -2.91
C ILE A 241 10.56 -12.71 -4.40
N PHE A 242 9.47 -12.80 -5.16
CA PHE A 242 9.53 -13.00 -6.60
C PHE A 242 10.27 -11.87 -7.31
N SER A 243 10.01 -10.60 -6.93
CA SER A 243 10.74 -9.45 -7.45
C SER A 243 12.24 -9.50 -7.13
N LEU A 244 12.63 -10.03 -5.95
CA LEU A 244 14.04 -10.27 -5.61
C LEU A 244 14.68 -11.35 -6.48
N PHE A 245 13.94 -12.39 -6.81
CA PHE A 245 14.43 -13.38 -7.76
C PHE A 245 14.61 -12.74 -9.15
N VAL A 246 13.59 -12.01 -9.62
CA VAL A 246 13.63 -11.33 -10.93
C VAL A 246 14.79 -10.35 -11.02
N SER A 247 15.14 -9.63 -9.95
CA SER A 247 16.27 -8.69 -9.98
C SER A 247 17.64 -9.34 -10.22
N LEU A 248 17.75 -10.65 -9.98
CA LEU A 248 18.95 -11.46 -10.25
C LEU A 248 18.94 -12.10 -11.64
N THR A 249 17.94 -11.76 -12.46
CA THR A 249 17.75 -12.31 -13.80
C THR A 249 17.80 -11.20 -14.85
N GLU A 250 18.14 -11.57 -16.07
CA GLU A 250 17.79 -10.84 -17.27
C GLU A 250 16.48 -11.40 -17.77
N TRP A 251 15.42 -10.59 -17.67
CA TRP A 251 14.08 -11.00 -18.03
C TRP A 251 13.31 -9.82 -18.58
N ASP A 252 12.68 -10.02 -19.73
CA ASP A 252 11.89 -9.03 -20.44
C ASP A 252 10.37 -9.21 -20.27
N ALA A 253 9.98 -10.06 -19.33
CA ALA A 253 8.62 -10.57 -19.14
C ALA A 253 8.08 -11.43 -20.29
N PHE A 254 8.84 -11.67 -21.35
CA PHE A 254 8.47 -12.52 -22.48
C PHE A 254 9.44 -13.70 -22.59
N GLY A 255 8.99 -14.88 -22.16
CA GLY A 255 9.83 -16.07 -22.12
C GLY A 255 10.44 -16.29 -20.74
N ASP A 256 11.48 -17.13 -20.68
CA ASP A 256 12.05 -17.59 -19.42
C ASP A 256 13.15 -16.64 -18.90
N PRO A 257 13.21 -16.41 -17.58
CA PRO A 257 14.22 -15.54 -16.98
C PRO A 257 15.61 -16.20 -17.00
N GLU A 258 16.63 -15.50 -17.49
CA GLU A 258 18.02 -15.96 -17.47
C GLU A 258 18.74 -15.47 -16.21
N PHE A 259 19.36 -16.35 -15.44
CA PHE A 259 20.03 -15.95 -14.20
C PHE A 259 21.39 -15.28 -14.47
N VAL A 260 21.49 -13.98 -14.15
CA VAL A 260 22.71 -13.16 -14.34
C VAL A 260 23.39 -12.76 -13.02
N GLY A 261 22.90 -13.28 -11.89
CA GLY A 261 23.43 -12.99 -10.57
C GLY A 261 23.31 -11.52 -10.20
N LEU A 262 24.43 -10.85 -9.88
CA LEU A 262 24.45 -9.45 -9.44
C LEU A 262 24.74 -8.44 -10.57
N ALA A 263 24.71 -8.87 -11.84
CA ALA A 263 25.07 -8.02 -12.98
C ALA A 263 24.24 -6.72 -13.05
N ASN A 264 22.92 -6.81 -12.85
CA ASN A 264 22.02 -5.65 -12.83
C ASN A 264 22.45 -4.61 -11.77
N TYR A 265 22.78 -5.08 -10.55
CA TYR A 265 23.24 -4.22 -9.47
C TYR A 265 24.61 -3.60 -9.75
N ALA A 266 25.52 -4.37 -10.34
CA ALA A 266 26.83 -3.88 -10.76
C ALA A 266 26.70 -2.76 -11.79
N GLN A 267 25.83 -2.90 -12.78
CA GLN A 267 25.56 -1.88 -13.79
C GLN A 267 24.97 -0.60 -13.18
N ILE A 268 23.99 -0.73 -12.27
CA ILE A 268 23.35 0.41 -11.59
C ILE A 268 24.37 1.23 -10.78
N LEU A 269 25.23 0.52 -10.04
CA LEU A 269 26.15 1.13 -9.08
C LEU A 269 27.55 1.42 -9.65
N ALA A 270 27.81 1.05 -10.91
CA ALA A 270 29.08 1.27 -11.57
C ALA A 270 29.37 2.76 -11.74
N LEU A 271 30.36 3.25 -10.99
CA LEU A 271 30.90 4.60 -11.06
C LEU A 271 32.36 4.56 -11.51
N ASN A 272 32.75 5.54 -12.32
CA ASN A 272 34.12 5.77 -12.74
C ASN A 272 34.49 7.22 -12.46
N VAL A 273 35.70 7.45 -11.95
CA VAL A 273 36.19 8.79 -11.65
C VAL A 273 37.44 9.04 -12.49
N GLY A 274 37.39 10.10 -13.28
CA GLY A 274 38.50 10.60 -14.09
C GLY A 274 38.96 11.97 -13.61
N ILE A 275 40.22 12.30 -13.85
CA ILE A 275 40.75 13.66 -13.64
C ILE A 275 41.16 14.22 -14.99
N ALA A 276 40.41 15.21 -15.49
CA ALA A 276 40.69 15.88 -16.75
C ALA A 276 41.93 16.77 -16.62
N SER A 277 42.90 16.57 -17.50
CA SER A 277 44.05 17.47 -17.64
C SER A 277 43.82 18.41 -18.83
N GLY A 278 44.49 19.58 -18.82
CA GLY A 278 44.15 20.74 -19.66
C GLY A 278 43.86 20.39 -21.13
N GLY A 279 42.62 20.64 -21.55
CA GLY A 279 42.14 20.46 -22.92
C GLY A 279 41.34 19.17 -23.19
N GLN A 280 41.37 18.19 -22.29
CA GLN A 280 40.62 16.93 -22.45
C GLN A 280 39.12 17.15 -22.23
N SER A 281 38.30 16.52 -23.07
CA SER A 281 36.85 16.51 -22.86
C SER A 281 36.49 15.57 -21.69
N PRO A 282 35.45 15.85 -20.89
CA PRO A 282 35.08 14.99 -19.76
C PRO A 282 34.85 13.52 -20.13
N SER A 283 34.37 13.25 -21.34
CA SER A 283 34.16 11.89 -21.87
C SER A 283 35.45 11.13 -22.17
N GLU A 284 36.56 11.80 -22.46
CA GLU A 284 37.83 11.15 -22.80
C GLU A 284 38.54 10.54 -21.60
N VAL A 285 38.22 11.03 -20.40
CA VAL A 285 38.88 10.60 -19.16
C VAL A 285 38.18 9.39 -18.53
N LEU A 286 36.97 9.08 -18.99
CA LEU A 286 36.17 7.99 -18.45
C LEU A 286 36.47 6.67 -19.16
N ALA A 287 36.38 5.57 -18.42
CA ALA A 287 36.49 4.24 -19.00
C ALA A 287 35.39 3.98 -20.04
N PRO A 288 35.63 3.15 -21.07
CA PRO A 288 34.61 2.80 -22.06
C PRO A 288 33.32 2.28 -21.41
N GLY A 289 32.18 2.76 -21.89
CA GLY A 289 30.86 2.41 -21.35
C GLY A 289 30.40 3.27 -20.15
N TYR A 290 31.23 4.20 -19.66
CA TYR A 290 30.83 5.18 -18.66
C TYR A 290 30.51 6.52 -19.31
N PHE A 291 29.42 7.14 -18.84
CA PHE A 291 28.97 8.45 -19.31
C PHE A 291 29.06 9.47 -18.19
N THR A 292 29.39 10.72 -18.53
CA THR A 292 29.54 11.81 -17.56
C THR A 292 28.25 12.04 -16.79
N TRP A 293 28.31 11.95 -15.45
CA TRP A 293 27.21 12.28 -14.57
C TRP A 293 27.33 13.73 -14.07
N PHE A 294 28.48 14.11 -13.53
CA PHE A 294 28.81 15.49 -13.18
C PHE A 294 30.32 15.73 -13.16
N THR A 295 30.70 17.01 -13.21
CA THR A 295 32.10 17.45 -13.13
C THR A 295 32.25 18.49 -12.04
N VAL A 296 33.29 18.38 -11.21
CA VAL A 296 33.66 19.37 -10.19
C VAL A 296 35.13 19.75 -10.39
N GLY A 297 35.37 20.98 -10.87
CA GLY A 297 36.71 21.40 -11.27
C GLY A 297 37.24 20.53 -12.40
N ASN A 298 38.36 19.84 -12.17
CA ASN A 298 38.94 18.86 -13.08
C ASN A 298 38.51 17.41 -12.82
N VAL A 299 37.75 17.14 -11.76
CA VAL A 299 37.28 15.78 -11.43
C VAL A 299 35.98 15.50 -12.19
N VAL A 300 35.99 14.47 -13.01
CA VAL A 300 34.84 13.99 -13.78
C VAL A 300 34.35 12.70 -13.13
N VAL A 301 33.08 12.65 -12.74
CA VAL A 301 32.44 11.43 -12.25
C VAL A 301 31.49 10.92 -13.32
N GLY A 302 31.75 9.71 -13.81
CA GLY A 302 30.93 8.99 -14.76
C GLY A 302 30.19 7.81 -14.14
N ALA A 303 29.08 7.42 -14.75
CA ALA A 303 28.31 6.24 -14.39
C ALA A 303 27.96 5.44 -15.65
N GLN A 304 27.81 4.13 -15.54
CA GLN A 304 27.23 3.34 -16.63
C GLN A 304 25.74 3.67 -16.81
N ASP A 305 25.02 3.93 -15.71
CA ASP A 305 23.65 4.41 -15.73
C ASP A 305 23.48 5.82 -15.13
N VAL A 306 23.72 6.83 -15.97
CA VAL A 306 23.55 8.25 -15.58
C VAL A 306 22.09 8.60 -15.25
N MET A 307 21.11 7.93 -15.86
CA MET A 307 19.70 8.26 -15.65
C MET A 307 19.23 7.79 -14.27
N PHE A 308 19.69 6.62 -13.82
CA PHE A 308 19.48 6.18 -12.44
C PHE A 308 20.03 7.21 -11.44
N TRP A 309 21.30 7.59 -11.55
CA TRP A 309 21.92 8.53 -10.60
C TRP A 309 21.30 9.94 -10.66
N ARG A 310 20.84 10.38 -11.85
CA ARG A 310 20.03 11.60 -11.98
C ARG A 310 18.71 11.46 -11.24
N SER A 311 18.03 10.33 -11.38
CA SER A 311 16.76 10.08 -10.67
C SER A 311 16.92 10.08 -9.15
N ILE A 312 18.02 9.51 -8.65
CA ILE A 312 18.38 9.50 -7.24
C ILE A 312 18.64 10.93 -6.74
N ARG A 313 19.42 11.73 -7.48
CA ARG A 313 19.64 13.14 -7.14
C ARG A 313 18.32 13.90 -7.07
N ASN A 314 17.47 13.76 -8.08
CA ASN A 314 16.20 14.48 -8.16
C ASN A 314 15.27 14.13 -6.98
N ILE A 315 15.12 12.85 -6.63
CA ILE A 315 14.26 12.46 -5.50
C ILE A 315 14.81 12.96 -4.16
N PHE A 316 16.14 12.97 -3.96
CA PHE A 316 16.72 13.52 -2.75
C PHE A 316 16.52 15.03 -2.64
N VAL A 317 16.73 15.77 -3.74
CA VAL A 317 16.46 17.21 -3.79
C VAL A 317 14.97 17.47 -3.54
N PHE A 318 14.09 16.71 -4.19
CA PHE A 318 12.65 16.79 -3.96
C PHE A 318 12.30 16.56 -2.49
N THR A 319 12.73 15.47 -1.88
CA THR A 319 12.48 15.15 -0.47
C THR A 319 13.02 16.24 0.46
N LEU A 320 14.20 16.78 0.18
CA LEU A 320 14.82 17.84 0.99
C LEU A 320 13.93 19.09 1.09
N PHE A 321 13.20 19.44 0.03
CA PHE A 321 12.30 20.59 0.01
C PHE A 321 10.85 20.25 0.37
N ALA A 322 10.30 19.16 -0.17
CA ALA A 322 8.92 18.75 0.02
C ALA A 322 8.62 18.34 1.47
N LEU A 323 9.57 17.68 2.14
CA LEU A 323 9.38 17.24 3.52
C LEU A 323 9.20 18.42 4.50
N PRO A 324 10.10 19.42 4.59
CA PRO A 324 9.88 20.56 5.48
C PRO A 324 8.67 21.39 5.05
N LEU A 325 8.45 21.59 3.74
CA LEU A 325 7.35 22.41 3.23
C LEU A 325 5.97 21.77 3.47
N SER A 326 5.89 20.45 3.60
CA SER A 326 4.65 19.73 3.95
C SER A 326 4.43 19.55 5.45
N THR A 327 5.49 19.61 6.27
CA THR A 327 5.41 19.29 7.71
C THR A 327 5.41 20.52 8.61
N ILE A 328 6.22 21.52 8.30
CA ILE A 328 6.32 22.75 9.11
C ILE A 328 4.99 23.53 9.07
N PRO A 329 4.41 23.85 7.89
CA PRO A 329 3.12 24.54 7.85
C PRO A 329 2.00 23.71 8.48
N ALA A 330 2.07 22.38 8.35
CA ALA A 330 1.11 21.47 8.97
C ALA A 330 1.13 21.53 10.50
N LEU A 331 2.30 21.62 11.13
CA LEU A 331 2.43 21.81 12.57
C LEU A 331 1.79 23.14 13.01
N PHE A 332 2.10 24.24 12.31
CA PHE A 332 1.49 25.53 12.59
C PHE A 332 -0.04 25.48 12.44
N LEU A 333 -0.53 24.93 11.33
CA LEU A 333 -1.94 24.76 11.07
C LEU A 333 -2.62 23.90 12.15
N ALA A 334 -1.99 22.81 12.59
CA ALA A 334 -2.50 21.96 13.67
C ALA A 334 -2.69 22.74 14.98
N THR A 335 -1.76 23.63 15.34
CA THR A 335 -1.91 24.47 16.54
C THR A 335 -3.09 25.44 16.44
N LEU A 336 -3.36 26.01 15.25
CA LEU A 336 -4.52 26.87 15.01
C LEU A 336 -5.83 26.07 15.07
N LEU A 337 -5.82 24.88 14.49
CA LEU A 337 -6.95 23.94 14.45
C LEU A 337 -7.23 23.27 15.80
N ASN A 338 -6.30 23.35 16.75
CA ASN A 338 -6.46 22.88 18.13
C ASN A 338 -7.16 23.89 19.06
N SER A 339 -7.93 24.81 18.51
CA SER A 339 -8.73 25.77 19.28
C SER A 339 -10.16 25.26 19.52
N LYS A 340 -10.83 25.84 20.54
CA LYS A 340 -12.26 25.61 20.82
C LYS A 340 -13.18 26.58 20.07
N ALA A 341 -12.70 27.23 19.01
CA ALA A 341 -13.47 28.21 18.27
C ALA A 341 -14.72 27.57 17.60
N PRO A 342 -15.85 28.29 17.53
CA PRO A 342 -17.01 27.81 16.78
C PRO A 342 -16.63 27.62 15.30
N GLY A 343 -17.13 26.56 14.66
CA GLY A 343 -16.82 26.26 13.25
C GLY A 343 -15.49 25.53 13.00
N ILE A 344 -14.68 25.23 14.02
CA ILE A 344 -13.36 24.60 13.85
C ILE A 344 -13.41 23.24 13.11
N LYS A 345 -14.51 22.50 13.25
CA LYS A 345 -14.73 21.22 12.55
C LYS A 345 -14.80 21.41 11.02
N VAL A 346 -15.39 22.52 10.55
CA VAL A 346 -15.48 22.86 9.13
C VAL A 346 -14.10 23.22 8.59
N PHE A 347 -13.33 24.05 9.32
CA PHE A 347 -11.95 24.37 8.92
C PHE A 347 -11.07 23.12 8.84
N ARG A 348 -11.15 22.21 9.83
CA ARG A 348 -10.44 20.93 9.79
C ARG A 348 -10.80 20.13 8.55
N ALA A 349 -12.08 20.09 8.17
CA ALA A 349 -12.51 19.42 6.95
C ALA A 349 -11.92 20.07 5.69
N ILE A 350 -12.05 21.39 5.53
CA ILE A 350 -11.54 22.14 4.37
C ILE A 350 -10.05 21.88 4.12
N TYR A 351 -9.22 22.00 5.15
CA TYR A 351 -7.78 21.78 5.02
C TYR A 351 -7.41 20.32 4.79
N PHE A 352 -8.28 19.38 5.16
CA PHE A 352 -8.05 17.95 4.95
C PHE A 352 -8.47 17.48 3.54
N VAL A 353 -9.43 18.16 2.87
CA VAL A 353 -9.93 17.79 1.53
C VAL A 353 -8.82 17.54 0.50
N PRO A 354 -7.78 18.39 0.36
CA PRO A 354 -6.71 18.18 -0.60
C PRO A 354 -6.02 16.81 -0.49
N SER A 355 -5.91 16.27 0.72
CA SER A 355 -5.21 15.01 0.98
C SER A 355 -6.00 13.75 0.60
N ILE A 356 -7.31 13.88 0.38
CA ILE A 356 -8.19 12.77 -0.01
C ILE A 356 -8.53 12.85 -1.51
N ALA A 357 -8.33 14.00 -2.14
CA ALA A 357 -8.57 14.19 -3.56
C ALA A 357 -7.67 13.27 -4.39
N GLY A 358 -8.21 12.69 -5.46
CA GLY A 358 -7.45 11.82 -6.35
C GLY A 358 -6.27 12.56 -6.99
N VAL A 359 -5.08 11.95 -6.94
CA VAL A 359 -3.82 12.55 -7.39
C VAL A 359 -3.90 13.11 -8.83
N VAL A 360 -4.59 12.40 -9.72
CA VAL A 360 -4.77 12.79 -11.12
C VAL A 360 -5.57 14.08 -11.23
N ALA A 361 -6.69 14.20 -10.50
CA ALA A 361 -7.53 15.39 -10.53
C ALA A 361 -6.78 16.62 -9.99
N VAL A 362 -6.06 16.44 -8.88
CA VAL A 362 -5.24 17.50 -8.30
C VAL A 362 -4.16 17.95 -9.28
N ALA A 363 -3.40 17.00 -9.85
CA ALA A 363 -2.34 17.31 -10.79
C ALA A 363 -2.87 18.02 -12.06
N LEU A 364 -4.04 17.65 -12.59
CA LEU A 364 -4.65 18.35 -13.73
C LEU A 364 -5.03 19.80 -13.40
N ILE A 365 -5.58 20.05 -12.21
CA ILE A 365 -5.88 21.41 -11.74
C ILE A 365 -4.58 22.22 -11.64
N TRP A 366 -3.55 21.66 -11.01
CA TRP A 366 -2.26 22.32 -10.87
C TRP A 366 -1.55 22.54 -12.20
N ARG A 367 -1.69 21.62 -13.17
CA ARG A 367 -1.17 21.81 -14.52
C ARG A 367 -1.74 23.07 -15.18
N GLN A 368 -3.05 23.31 -15.00
CA GLN A 368 -3.70 24.54 -15.46
C GLN A 368 -3.22 25.77 -14.69
N LEU A 369 -3.03 25.67 -13.38
CA LEU A 369 -2.53 26.79 -12.56
C LEU A 369 -1.09 27.19 -12.94
N PHE A 370 -0.26 26.22 -13.29
CA PHE A 370 1.14 26.39 -13.71
C PHE A 370 1.33 26.75 -15.18
N ASP A 371 0.27 26.78 -15.98
CA ASP A 371 0.39 27.14 -17.40
C ASP A 371 1.03 28.53 -17.53
N SER A 372 2.07 28.63 -18.36
CA SER A 372 2.86 29.85 -18.46
C SER A 372 2.11 31.02 -19.12
N THR A 373 1.04 30.73 -19.85
CA THR A 373 0.31 31.68 -20.69
C THR A 373 -1.04 32.07 -20.08
N ILE A 374 -1.79 31.08 -19.60
CA ILE A 374 -3.16 31.26 -19.08
C ILE A 374 -3.30 30.82 -17.62
N GLY A 375 -2.19 30.51 -16.95
CA GLY A 375 -2.18 30.03 -15.58
C GLY A 375 -2.38 31.13 -14.54
N TRP A 376 -3.15 30.80 -13.50
CA TRP A 376 -3.46 31.73 -12.42
C TRP A 376 -2.24 32.08 -11.55
N LEU A 377 -1.23 31.19 -11.43
CA LEU A 377 -0.04 31.53 -10.65
C LEU A 377 0.73 32.69 -11.28
N ASN A 378 1.04 32.59 -12.58
CA ASN A 378 1.73 33.68 -13.27
C ASN A 378 0.89 34.94 -13.29
N TYR A 379 -0.43 34.85 -13.51
CA TYR A 379 -1.32 36.00 -13.42
C TYR A 379 -1.22 36.71 -12.05
N LEU A 380 -1.27 35.96 -10.94
CA LEU A 380 -1.15 36.53 -9.59
C LEU A 380 0.23 37.14 -9.33
N ILE A 381 1.30 36.54 -9.86
CA ILE A 381 2.67 37.08 -9.78
C ILE A 381 2.74 38.40 -10.57
N SER A 382 2.27 38.42 -11.82
CA SER A 382 2.22 39.63 -12.63
C SER A 382 1.41 40.74 -11.97
N LEU A 383 0.28 40.41 -11.34
CA LEU A 383 -0.54 41.35 -10.58
C LEU A 383 0.20 41.92 -9.38
N ALA A 384 0.89 41.06 -8.60
CA ALA A 384 1.67 41.49 -7.45
C ALA A 384 2.86 42.37 -7.86
N VAL A 385 3.59 42.00 -8.92
CA VAL A 385 4.70 42.78 -9.48
C VAL A 385 4.21 44.15 -9.97
N SER A 386 3.09 44.18 -10.71
CA SER A 386 2.46 45.43 -11.16
C SER A 386 2.04 46.30 -9.97
N GLY A 387 1.44 45.70 -8.94
CA GLY A 387 1.06 46.39 -7.70
C GLY A 387 2.26 47.01 -6.98
N LEU A 388 3.36 46.26 -6.86
CA LEU A 388 4.60 46.71 -6.23
C LEU A 388 5.31 47.80 -7.06
N ASN A 389 5.25 47.73 -8.39
CA ASN A 389 5.80 48.76 -9.28
C ASN A 389 5.08 50.11 -9.19
N ASN A 390 3.91 50.18 -8.55
CA ASN A 390 3.26 51.46 -8.23
C ASN A 390 3.90 52.17 -7.03
N ILE A 391 4.80 51.50 -6.29
CA ILE A 391 5.53 52.10 -5.16
C ILE A 391 6.72 52.91 -5.73
N PRO A 392 6.81 54.23 -5.45
CA PRO A 392 7.89 55.07 -5.97
C PRO A 392 9.27 54.52 -5.59
N GLY A 393 10.15 54.36 -6.58
CA GLY A 393 11.51 53.87 -6.40
C GLY A 393 11.67 52.34 -6.49
N LEU A 394 10.58 51.58 -6.63
CA LEU A 394 10.64 50.13 -6.81
C LEU A 394 10.37 49.76 -8.28
N THR A 395 11.31 49.06 -8.93
CA THR A 395 11.13 48.52 -10.28
C THR A 395 11.48 47.03 -10.29
N LEU A 396 10.45 46.21 -10.42
CA LEU A 396 10.54 44.76 -10.48
C LEU A 396 10.15 44.29 -11.89
N THR A 397 10.97 43.42 -12.47
CA THR A 397 10.67 42.75 -13.73
C THR A 397 9.79 41.54 -13.46
N ASP A 398 8.72 41.37 -14.25
CA ASP A 398 7.86 40.20 -14.17
C ASP A 398 8.63 38.95 -14.64
N PRO A 399 8.83 37.95 -13.77
CA PRO A 399 9.64 36.78 -14.10
C PRO A 399 8.98 35.81 -15.09
N ARG A 400 7.64 35.86 -15.30
CA ARG A 400 6.89 34.95 -16.21
C ARG A 400 7.38 33.50 -16.18
N ILE A 401 7.37 32.92 -14.98
CA ILE A 401 8.02 31.64 -14.67
C ILE A 401 7.43 30.52 -15.54
N GLN A 402 8.31 29.72 -16.16
CA GLN A 402 7.93 28.57 -16.98
C GLN A 402 7.90 27.28 -16.14
N TRP A 403 6.96 27.22 -15.21
CA TRP A 403 6.85 26.19 -14.17
C TRP A 403 7.00 24.74 -14.64
N LEU A 404 6.57 24.41 -15.86
CA LEU A 404 6.59 23.04 -16.39
C LEU A 404 7.58 22.82 -17.54
N SER A 405 8.09 23.88 -18.15
CA SER A 405 8.95 23.80 -19.34
C SER A 405 10.42 24.14 -19.05
N ASP A 406 10.69 24.80 -17.92
CA ASP A 406 12.04 25.08 -17.45
C ASP A 406 12.56 23.93 -16.57
N ALA A 407 13.73 23.38 -16.93
CA ALA A 407 14.35 22.27 -16.22
C ALA A 407 14.73 22.63 -14.78
N ASP A 408 15.11 23.88 -14.50
CA ASP A 408 15.55 24.32 -13.18
C ASP A 408 14.38 24.53 -12.20
N ILE A 409 13.19 24.80 -12.73
CA ILE A 409 11.99 25.09 -11.95
C ILE A 409 11.05 23.88 -11.85
N ALA A 410 11.03 22.99 -12.84
CA ALA A 410 10.05 21.90 -12.94
C ALA A 410 9.96 21.02 -11.67
N LEU A 411 11.09 20.72 -11.02
CA LEU A 411 11.10 19.95 -9.77
C LEU A 411 10.43 20.71 -8.61
N PHE A 412 10.56 22.02 -8.56
CA PHE A 412 9.95 22.84 -7.53
C PHE A 412 8.43 22.94 -7.69
N SER A 413 7.93 22.90 -8.93
CA SER A 413 6.49 22.78 -9.20
C SER A 413 5.89 21.54 -8.55
N LEU A 414 6.59 20.39 -8.59
CA LEU A 414 6.17 19.18 -7.88
C LEU A 414 6.21 19.34 -6.36
N VAL A 415 7.26 19.98 -5.84
CA VAL A 415 7.40 20.27 -4.40
C VAL A 415 6.18 21.04 -3.89
N ILE A 416 5.72 22.04 -4.64
CA ILE A 416 4.52 22.83 -4.29
C ILE A 416 3.28 21.94 -4.24
N VAL A 417 3.02 21.16 -5.30
CA VAL A 417 1.82 20.31 -5.41
C VAL A 417 1.78 19.28 -4.29
N PHE A 418 2.88 18.54 -4.11
CA PHE A 418 2.99 17.54 -3.05
C PHE A 418 2.80 18.18 -1.68
N SER A 419 3.50 19.29 -1.41
CA SER A 419 3.41 19.92 -0.09
C SER A 419 2.00 20.40 0.22
N TRP A 420 1.34 21.03 -0.74
CA TRP A 420 -0.05 21.46 -0.59
C TRP A 420 -1.00 20.29 -0.31
N MET A 421 -0.85 19.17 -1.00
CA MET A 421 -1.66 17.96 -0.77
C MET A 421 -1.47 17.39 0.64
N PHE A 422 -0.23 17.36 1.14
CA PHE A 422 0.09 16.67 2.40
C PHE A 422 0.06 17.56 3.65
N ILE A 423 -0.02 18.89 3.52
CA ILE A 423 -0.17 19.78 4.69
C ILE A 423 -1.39 19.41 5.54
N GLY A 424 -2.53 19.16 4.91
CA GLY A 424 -3.78 18.79 5.61
C GLY A 424 -3.67 17.47 6.36
N TYR A 425 -3.13 16.45 5.69
CA TYR A 425 -2.88 15.13 6.27
C TYR A 425 -1.96 15.21 7.49
N ASN A 426 -0.82 15.88 7.34
CA ASN A 426 0.15 16.07 8.41
C ASN A 426 -0.43 16.90 9.56
N ALA A 427 -1.28 17.90 9.28
CA ALA A 427 -1.89 18.73 10.31
C ALA A 427 -2.85 17.91 11.17
N VAL A 428 -3.58 16.95 10.59
CA VAL A 428 -4.45 16.03 11.36
C VAL A 428 -3.63 15.13 12.28
N LEU A 429 -2.49 14.60 11.81
CA LEU A 429 -1.58 13.81 12.64
C LEU A 429 -1.02 14.63 13.83
N PHE A 430 -0.55 15.84 13.55
CA PHE A 430 -0.09 16.76 14.61
C PHE A 430 -1.21 17.15 15.58
N LEU A 431 -2.42 17.38 15.08
CA LEU A 431 -3.58 17.70 15.90
C LEU A 431 -3.94 16.55 16.85
N ALA A 432 -3.87 15.30 16.39
CA ALA A 432 -4.07 14.13 17.25
C ALA A 432 -3.01 14.05 18.35
N GLY A 433 -1.73 14.30 18.01
CA GLY A 433 -0.66 14.39 19.00
C GLY A 433 -0.87 15.51 20.03
N LEU A 434 -1.28 16.70 19.56
CA LEU A 434 -1.57 17.87 20.39
C LEU A 434 -2.68 17.62 21.41
N GLN A 435 -3.68 16.83 21.03
CA GLN A 435 -4.80 16.48 21.90
C GLN A 435 -4.41 15.51 23.02
N GLY A 436 -3.30 14.79 22.87
CA GLY A 436 -2.74 13.91 23.91
C GLY A 436 -1.87 14.63 24.95
N VAL A 437 -1.50 15.90 24.74
CA VAL A 437 -0.66 16.66 25.67
C VAL A 437 -1.49 17.08 26.90
N ASP A 438 -1.00 16.79 28.10
CA ASP A 438 -1.66 17.17 29.34
C ASP A 438 -1.79 18.71 29.44
N ARG A 439 -3.01 19.17 29.76
CA ARG A 439 -3.32 20.59 29.92
C ARG A 439 -2.67 21.18 31.17
N THR A 440 -2.40 20.39 32.18
CA THR A 440 -1.77 20.84 33.44
C THR A 440 -0.41 21.50 33.19
N LEU A 441 0.37 21.01 32.22
CA LEU A 441 1.65 21.59 31.82
C LEU A 441 1.50 23.03 31.30
N TYR A 442 0.44 23.29 30.54
CA TYR A 442 0.16 24.63 30.03
C TYR A 442 -0.34 25.56 31.13
N GLU A 443 -1.15 25.06 32.06
CA GLU A 443 -1.66 25.82 33.20
C GLU A 443 -0.53 26.21 34.15
N ALA A 444 0.35 25.27 34.51
CA ALA A 444 1.55 25.54 35.31
C ALA A 444 2.43 26.61 34.65
N ALA A 445 2.72 26.48 33.36
CA ALA A 445 3.54 27.46 32.65
C ALA A 445 2.87 28.84 32.53
N MET A 446 1.53 28.90 32.50
CA MET A 446 0.82 30.19 32.56
C MET A 446 0.94 30.85 33.93
N ILE A 447 0.96 30.06 35.01
CA ILE A 447 1.23 30.55 36.37
C ILE A 447 2.66 31.08 36.47
N ASP A 448 3.63 30.40 35.84
CA ASP A 448 5.04 30.84 35.77
C ASP A 448 5.29 32.04 34.81
N GLY A 449 4.23 32.60 34.21
CA GLY A 449 4.33 33.77 33.33
C GLY A 449 4.84 33.48 31.92
N ALA A 450 4.90 32.21 31.50
CA ALA A 450 5.38 31.84 30.18
C ALA A 450 4.44 32.34 29.07
N ASN A 451 4.98 33.02 28.06
CA ASN A 451 4.23 33.50 26.91
C ASN A 451 3.92 32.38 25.88
N ARG A 452 3.09 32.68 24.86
CA ARG A 452 2.64 31.68 23.86
C ARG A 452 3.81 31.00 23.12
N TRP A 453 4.86 31.75 22.79
CA TRP A 453 6.03 31.21 22.09
C TRP A 453 6.89 30.32 23.00
N GLN A 454 7.09 30.73 24.26
CA GLN A 454 7.79 29.92 25.27
C GLN A 454 7.05 28.60 25.51
N ARG A 455 5.73 28.62 25.66
CA ARG A 455 4.92 27.39 25.79
C ARG A 455 5.01 26.53 24.53
N PHE A 456 4.97 27.11 23.34
CA PHE A 456 5.13 26.36 22.10
C PHE A 456 6.49 25.67 22.01
N ARG A 457 7.59 26.39 22.23
CA ARG A 457 8.95 25.86 22.10
C ARG A 457 9.31 24.87 23.21
N ASN A 458 8.87 25.11 24.44
CA ASN A 458 9.32 24.35 25.61
C ASN A 458 8.34 23.25 26.05
N ILE A 459 7.05 23.33 25.69
CA ILE A 459 6.04 22.33 26.06
C ILE A 459 5.52 21.63 24.82
N THR A 460 4.97 22.39 23.88
CA THR A 460 4.29 21.82 22.71
C THR A 460 5.24 21.02 21.81
N LEU A 461 6.32 21.65 21.34
CA LEU A 461 7.26 21.03 20.42
C LEU A 461 7.97 19.79 21.04
N PRO A 462 8.43 19.82 22.31
CA PRO A 462 8.97 18.63 22.97
C PRO A 462 7.95 17.52 23.18
N SER A 463 6.71 17.86 23.57
CA SER A 463 5.65 16.86 23.77
C SER A 463 5.23 16.20 22.46
N LEU A 464 5.33 16.91 21.33
CA LEU A 464 5.03 16.38 20.01
C LEU A 464 6.15 15.55 19.39
N ARG A 465 7.32 15.39 20.02
CA ARG A 465 8.44 14.64 19.43
C ARG A 465 8.05 13.26 18.85
N PRO A 466 7.25 12.40 19.53
CA PRO A 466 6.83 11.12 18.96
C PRO A 466 5.96 11.28 17.71
N THR A 467 5.10 12.30 17.69
CA THR A 467 4.24 12.62 16.55
C THR A 467 5.05 13.22 15.39
N THR A 468 5.96 14.16 15.67
CA THR A 468 6.87 14.74 14.67
C THR A 468 7.71 13.66 14.01
N PHE A 469 8.21 12.71 14.81
CA PHE A 469 8.92 11.54 14.30
C PHE A 469 8.07 10.73 13.32
N PHE A 470 6.86 10.35 13.74
CA PHE A 470 5.94 9.58 12.90
C PHE A 470 5.60 10.32 11.59
N VAL A 471 5.35 11.63 11.66
CA VAL A 471 5.06 12.48 10.50
C VAL A 471 6.25 12.55 9.55
N ILE A 472 7.46 12.80 10.07
CA ILE A 472 8.69 12.89 9.26
C ILE A 472 9.00 11.55 8.60
N ALA A 473 8.87 10.44 9.34
CA ALA A 473 9.13 9.10 8.82
C ALA A 473 8.11 8.73 7.73
N SER A 474 6.81 8.88 7.99
CA SER A 474 5.74 8.53 7.03
C SER A 474 5.77 9.43 5.79
N THR A 475 5.86 10.76 5.97
CA THR A 475 5.95 11.71 4.85
C THR A 475 7.26 11.55 4.09
N GLY A 476 8.38 11.27 4.76
CA GLY A 476 9.66 10.99 4.12
C GLY A 476 9.58 9.79 3.18
N ILE A 477 8.97 8.68 3.64
CA ILE A 477 8.72 7.50 2.79
C ILE A 477 7.88 7.87 1.57
N LEU A 478 6.81 8.65 1.74
CA LEU A 478 5.96 9.10 0.63
C LEU A 478 6.74 9.97 -0.38
N THR A 479 7.59 10.90 0.09
CA THR A 479 8.38 11.73 -0.81
C THR A 479 9.38 10.93 -1.64
N LEU A 480 9.96 9.85 -1.07
CA LEU A 480 10.92 8.99 -1.76
C LEU A 480 10.26 8.05 -2.80
N GLN A 481 8.94 7.91 -2.77
CA GLN A 481 8.15 7.07 -3.66
C GLN A 481 7.31 7.88 -4.66
N LEU A 482 7.69 9.13 -4.95
CA LEU A 482 6.95 10.03 -5.84
C LEU A 482 6.80 9.45 -7.26
N PHE A 483 5.55 9.38 -7.75
CA PHE A 483 5.22 8.85 -9.07
C PHE A 483 4.02 9.56 -9.73
N GLY A 484 2.84 9.51 -9.08
CA GLY A 484 1.56 9.86 -9.72
C GLY A 484 1.47 11.31 -10.20
N GLU A 485 1.84 12.25 -9.35
CA GLU A 485 1.87 13.69 -9.65
C GLU A 485 2.80 13.99 -10.82
N ASN A 486 3.92 13.28 -10.87
CA ASN A 486 4.99 13.43 -11.84
C ASN A 486 4.50 13.10 -13.26
N VAL A 487 3.91 11.92 -13.42
CA VAL A 487 3.40 11.41 -14.70
C VAL A 487 2.27 12.27 -15.24
N VAL A 488 1.44 12.86 -14.38
CA VAL A 488 0.29 13.69 -14.79
C VAL A 488 0.70 15.13 -15.13
N LEU A 489 1.65 15.71 -14.40
CA LEU A 489 2.16 17.06 -14.69
C LEU A 489 3.05 17.09 -15.94
N PHE A 490 3.82 16.02 -16.19
CA PHE A 490 4.72 15.91 -17.34
C PHE A 490 4.38 14.70 -18.25
N PRO A 491 3.19 14.66 -18.87
CA PRO A 491 2.72 13.48 -19.59
C PRO A 491 3.34 13.31 -20.99
N THR A 492 3.91 14.38 -21.55
CA THR A 492 4.45 14.41 -22.93
C THR A 492 5.96 14.20 -23.00
N THR A 493 6.65 14.08 -21.85
CA THR A 493 8.10 13.88 -21.82
C THR A 493 8.45 12.41 -22.04
N THR A 494 9.67 12.15 -22.48
CA THR A 494 10.22 10.79 -22.62
C THR A 494 11.53 10.71 -21.84
N PRO A 495 11.59 10.00 -20.69
CA PRO A 495 10.52 9.22 -20.06
C PRO A 495 9.30 10.05 -19.61
N ILE A 496 8.14 9.41 -19.50
CA ILE A 496 6.93 10.09 -18.99
C ILE A 496 7.14 10.49 -17.53
N GLY A 497 6.73 11.69 -17.15
CA GLY A 497 6.95 12.18 -15.77
C GLY A 497 8.38 12.64 -15.48
N ALA A 498 9.27 12.71 -16.49
CA ALA A 498 10.67 13.10 -16.29
C ALA A 498 10.92 14.61 -16.37
N GLY A 499 9.95 15.40 -16.86
CA GLY A 499 10.11 16.85 -17.00
C GLY A 499 11.19 17.22 -18.04
N PRO A 500 11.39 18.52 -18.30
CA PRO A 500 12.42 18.99 -19.22
C PRO A 500 13.81 18.50 -18.80
N GLN A 501 14.57 17.95 -19.75
CA GLN A 501 15.93 17.44 -19.50
C GLN A 501 16.03 16.40 -18.36
N ASN A 502 14.96 15.65 -18.09
CA ASN A 502 14.89 14.67 -17.00
C ASN A 502 15.04 15.29 -15.59
N SER A 503 14.72 16.58 -15.42
CA SER A 503 14.88 17.29 -14.13
C SER A 503 13.90 16.80 -13.04
N THR A 504 12.81 16.15 -13.43
CA THR A 504 11.84 15.57 -12.50
C THR A 504 11.83 14.04 -12.52
N LEU A 505 12.75 13.40 -13.24
CA LEU A 505 12.86 11.94 -13.26
C LEU A 505 13.06 11.43 -11.83
N THR A 506 12.17 10.57 -11.33
CA THR A 506 12.29 9.90 -10.03
C THR A 506 12.68 8.44 -10.21
N PRO A 507 13.23 7.76 -9.18
CA PRO A 507 13.59 6.34 -9.29
C PRO A 507 12.38 5.45 -9.61
N VAL A 508 11.19 5.80 -9.12
CA VAL A 508 9.96 5.07 -9.42
C VAL A 508 9.54 5.26 -10.88
N VAL A 509 9.63 6.49 -11.40
CA VAL A 509 9.40 6.76 -12.84
C VAL A 509 10.44 6.02 -13.69
N TYR A 510 11.70 6.03 -13.28
CA TYR A 510 12.78 5.35 -13.97
C TYR A 510 12.58 3.83 -14.02
N LEU A 511 12.26 3.22 -12.87
CA LEU A 511 11.88 1.81 -12.80
C LEU A 511 10.68 1.50 -13.71
N TYR A 512 9.66 2.36 -13.70
CA TYR A 512 8.47 2.16 -14.52
C TYR A 512 8.82 2.19 -16.02
N GLU A 513 9.65 3.14 -16.45
CA GLU A 513 10.16 3.21 -17.82
C GLU A 513 10.91 1.93 -18.21
N GLN A 514 11.83 1.45 -17.34
CA GLN A 514 12.60 0.24 -17.61
C GLN A 514 11.71 -1.01 -17.67
N GLY A 515 10.84 -1.21 -16.68
CA GLY A 515 10.03 -2.43 -16.58
C GLY A 515 8.88 -2.46 -17.59
N PHE A 516 8.10 -1.38 -17.67
CA PHE A 516 6.82 -1.40 -18.40
C PHE A 516 6.87 -0.82 -19.81
N ARG A 517 7.91 -0.04 -20.16
CA ARG A 517 8.07 0.50 -21.52
C ARG A 517 9.21 -0.15 -22.29
N ARG A 518 10.31 -0.42 -21.60
CA ARG A 518 11.48 -1.07 -22.20
C ARG A 518 11.50 -2.58 -21.99
N PHE A 519 10.55 -3.12 -21.22
CA PHE A 519 10.46 -4.55 -20.92
C PHE A 519 11.78 -5.08 -20.39
N ALA A 520 12.43 -4.37 -19.47
CA ALA A 520 13.63 -4.82 -18.77
C ALA A 520 13.28 -5.10 -17.31
N PHE A 521 12.44 -6.12 -17.08
CA PHE A 521 11.88 -6.42 -15.74
C PHE A 521 12.97 -6.81 -14.74
N GLY A 522 13.96 -7.59 -15.17
CA GLY A 522 15.10 -7.93 -14.32
C GLY A 522 15.84 -6.69 -13.80
N TYR A 523 16.18 -5.80 -14.72
CA TYR A 523 16.83 -4.54 -14.41
C TYR A 523 15.95 -3.61 -13.55
N ALA A 524 14.67 -3.46 -13.90
CA ALA A 524 13.71 -2.65 -13.17
C ALA A 524 13.51 -3.14 -11.73
N SER A 525 13.44 -4.46 -11.52
CA SER A 525 13.39 -5.06 -10.18
C SER A 525 14.66 -4.77 -9.39
N ALA A 526 15.84 -4.78 -10.01
CA ALA A 526 17.08 -4.39 -9.32
C ALA A 526 17.06 -2.92 -8.87
N VAL A 527 16.59 -2.00 -9.71
CA VAL A 527 16.35 -0.59 -9.34
C VAL A 527 15.38 -0.50 -8.15
N ALA A 528 14.32 -1.32 -8.15
CA ALA A 528 13.33 -1.37 -7.06
C ALA A 528 13.99 -1.72 -5.72
N TRP A 529 14.87 -2.73 -5.73
CA TRP A 529 15.58 -3.19 -4.54
C TRP A 529 16.60 -2.18 -4.03
N VAL A 530 17.29 -1.48 -4.93
CA VAL A 530 18.18 -0.38 -4.52
C VAL A 530 17.37 0.74 -3.86
N LEU A 531 16.22 1.12 -4.44
CA LEU A 531 15.31 2.10 -3.83
C LEU A 531 14.77 1.62 -2.48
N PHE A 532 14.39 0.35 -2.36
CA PHE A 532 13.96 -0.24 -1.10
C PHE A 532 15.04 -0.11 -0.02
N VAL A 533 16.30 -0.43 -0.35
CA VAL A 533 17.43 -0.29 0.59
C VAL A 533 17.62 1.16 1.00
N LEU A 534 17.50 2.11 0.07
CA LEU A 534 17.61 3.54 0.39
C LEU A 534 16.51 4.01 1.36
N ILE A 535 15.26 3.62 1.09
CA ILE A 535 14.12 3.95 1.96
C ILE A 535 14.31 3.26 3.33
N PHE A 536 14.70 1.99 3.35
CA PHE A 536 14.97 1.25 4.58
C PHE A 536 16.06 1.92 5.42
N LEU A 537 17.17 2.34 4.81
CA LEU A 537 18.25 3.05 5.50
C LEU A 537 17.78 4.40 6.04
N PHE A 538 17.02 5.16 5.26
CA PHE A 538 16.38 6.39 5.71
C PHE A 538 15.53 6.13 6.96
N THR A 539 14.60 5.17 6.89
CA THR A 539 13.71 4.82 8.00
C THR A 539 14.49 4.27 9.21
N LEU A 540 15.51 3.45 9.01
CA LEU A 540 16.35 2.90 10.08
C LEU A 540 17.10 4.00 10.84
N VAL A 541 17.68 4.97 10.12
CA VAL A 541 18.33 6.15 10.72
C VAL A 541 17.34 6.95 11.55
N GLN A 542 16.12 7.13 11.06
CA GLN A 542 15.06 7.78 11.83
C GLN A 542 14.78 6.99 13.13
N PHE A 543 14.48 5.69 13.05
CA PHE A 543 14.16 4.86 14.22
C PHE A 543 15.27 4.84 15.28
N ARG A 544 16.54 4.78 14.87
CA ARG A 544 17.67 4.83 15.80
C ARG A 544 17.74 6.16 16.56
N ARG A 545 17.49 7.29 15.87
CA ARG A 545 17.43 8.61 16.52
C ARG A 545 16.31 8.71 17.54
N GLN A 546 15.16 8.10 17.27
CA GLN A 546 14.05 8.08 18.21
C GLN A 546 14.37 7.30 19.49
N ARG A 547 14.99 6.11 19.38
CA ARG A 547 15.36 5.30 20.55
C ARG A 547 16.37 6.02 21.44
N ALA A 548 17.41 6.60 20.85
CA ALA A 548 18.41 7.37 21.61
C ALA A 548 17.82 8.57 22.37
N GLN A 549 16.73 9.15 21.87
CA GLN A 549 16.01 10.26 22.54
C GLN A 549 14.99 9.79 23.59
N ALA A 550 14.60 8.52 23.59
CA ALA A 550 13.72 7.95 24.61
C ALA A 550 14.52 7.41 25.81
N GLU A 551 15.79 7.07 25.60
CA GLU A 551 16.71 6.52 26.61
C GLU A 551 17.49 7.60 27.38
N GLY A 552 17.48 8.86 26.92
CA GLY A 552 18.11 10.01 27.58
C GLY A 552 17.15 11.16 27.78
#